data_AF-A0A3N5SZB6-F1
#
_entry.id   AF-A0A3N5SZB6-F1
#
_cell.length_a   1.000
_cell.length_b   1.000
_cell.length_c   1.000
_cell.angle_alpha   90.00
_cell.angle_beta   90.00
_cell.angle_gamma   90.00
#
_symmetry.space_group_name_H-M   'P 1'
#
loop_
_entity.id
_entity.type
_entity.pdbx_description
1 polymer ?
#
loop_
_entity_poly.entity_id
_entity_poly.type
_entity_poly.pdbx_seq_one_letter_code
_entity_poly.pdbx_strand_id
1 'polypeptide(L)'
;MQKSSMIGLSILALTGAFFLLALYQMASERAALQEVVANPTSLPTLTFTAPTQTPIPTTSSKEHVFEQIRQLAVEYEQAIQSEKKNGEYSKDPQTGEDIFLFQGESYSRIQDLEQKLWENINQLNTLYVQIYRDELKPTPFPTQNSAEESKLYYDLLVSQTNDYCADAWNMEVKPGTILIYRVDEGKYLPMGAGDDYARCETYGQMIEEWRTAPILAKVNKDADMAMIRQVMGNPDLELTFQSASGSANAPGRSGVIYSDQTGAQYYVDVDTARLAAIEPGLSGHPDIPPAETKTMDELRGIARQFAATNSPRLAELESELLYEENCKGTFCFFRWDYRNRDWTGTDWMMMPPFLQVGVLKNGRIATYNNTLDLFE
;
A
#
# COMPACT_ATOMS: atom_id res chain seq x y z
N MET A 1 21.24 -17.11 -40.01
CA MET A 1 22.24 -16.66 -39.02
C MET A 1 21.48 -16.13 -37.82
N GLN A 2 21.15 -16.97 -36.84
CA GLN A 2 21.94 -17.41 -35.67
C GLN A 2 21.95 -16.39 -34.49
N LYS A 3 21.16 -16.76 -33.47
CA LYS A 3 21.35 -16.71 -31.99
C LYS A 3 21.44 -15.37 -31.23
N SER A 4 20.42 -15.14 -30.38
CA SER A 4 20.49 -14.90 -28.90
C SER A 4 19.09 -14.40 -28.46
N SER A 5 18.14 -15.09 -27.82
CA SER A 5 18.03 -16.18 -26.83
C SER A 5 18.46 -15.86 -25.40
N MET A 6 17.46 -15.52 -24.57
CA MET A 6 17.29 -15.86 -23.14
C MET A 6 18.46 -15.59 -22.17
N ILE A 7 18.46 -14.43 -21.50
CA ILE A 7 18.86 -14.29 -20.08
C ILE A 7 18.05 -13.10 -19.54
N GLY A 8 17.03 -13.34 -18.72
CA GLY A 8 16.21 -12.24 -18.18
C GLY A 8 15.00 -12.69 -17.35
N LEU A 9 14.63 -13.97 -17.40
CA LEU A 9 13.51 -14.52 -16.62
C LEU A 9 13.94 -15.45 -15.46
N SER A 10 15.24 -15.60 -15.19
CA SER A 10 15.75 -16.57 -14.21
C SER A 10 16.18 -15.97 -12.87
N ILE A 11 16.09 -14.65 -12.66
CA ILE A 11 16.56 -14.01 -11.42
C ILE A 11 15.42 -13.66 -10.45
N LEU A 12 14.19 -13.43 -10.92
CA LEU A 12 13.04 -13.16 -10.04
C LEU A 12 12.40 -14.41 -9.41
N ALA A 13 12.59 -15.60 -10.00
CA ALA A 13 12.09 -16.84 -9.40
C ALA A 13 13.04 -17.44 -8.34
N LEU A 14 14.29 -16.97 -8.28
CA LEU A 14 15.31 -17.50 -7.37
C LEU A 14 15.36 -16.75 -6.02
N THR A 15 14.91 -15.50 -5.95
CA THR A 15 14.82 -14.75 -4.68
C THR A 15 13.58 -15.12 -3.85
N GLY A 16 12.45 -15.42 -4.50
CA GLY A 16 11.23 -15.89 -3.81
C GLY A 16 11.35 -17.30 -3.22
N ALA A 17 12.07 -18.21 -3.89
CA ALA A 17 12.25 -19.58 -3.42
C ALA A 17 13.21 -19.69 -2.22
N PHE A 18 14.21 -18.80 -2.12
CA PHE A 18 15.12 -18.75 -0.97
C PHE A 18 14.43 -18.26 0.32
N PHE A 19 13.46 -17.35 0.20
CA PHE A 19 12.70 -16.82 1.34
C PHE A 19 11.76 -17.87 1.96
N LEU A 20 11.10 -18.69 1.14
CA LEU A 20 10.21 -19.74 1.63
C LEU A 20 10.99 -20.91 2.26
N LEU A 21 12.18 -21.25 1.75
CA LEU A 21 13.01 -22.31 2.32
C LEU A 21 13.62 -21.93 3.68
N ALA A 22 14.00 -20.66 3.87
CA ALA A 22 14.54 -20.14 5.13
C ALA A 22 13.47 -20.08 6.25
N LEU A 23 12.24 -19.70 5.91
CA LEU A 23 11.11 -19.72 6.85
C LEU A 23 10.69 -21.16 7.23
N TYR A 24 10.80 -22.12 6.30
CA TYR A 24 10.48 -23.53 6.57
C TYR A 24 11.54 -24.21 7.47
N GLN A 25 12.84 -23.91 7.29
CA GLN A 25 13.90 -24.44 8.15
C GLN A 25 13.78 -23.93 9.60
N MET A 26 13.49 -22.64 9.79
CA MET A 26 13.30 -22.06 11.13
C MET A 26 12.05 -22.59 11.86
N ALA A 27 11.00 -22.97 11.13
CA ALA A 27 9.83 -23.62 11.71
C ALA A 27 10.09 -25.08 12.11
N SER A 28 10.93 -25.81 11.36
CA SER A 28 11.25 -27.23 11.65
C SER A 28 12.16 -27.41 12.88
N GLU A 29 13.08 -26.49 13.14
CA GLU A 29 13.95 -26.54 14.32
C GLU A 29 13.20 -26.26 15.63
N ARG A 30 12.10 -25.49 15.58
CA ARG A 30 11.24 -25.27 16.75
C ARG A 30 10.33 -26.46 17.07
N ALA A 31 10.01 -27.30 16.09
CA ALA A 31 9.20 -28.51 16.30
C ALA A 31 10.01 -29.71 16.85
N ALA A 32 11.35 -29.67 16.78
CA ALA A 32 12.22 -30.76 17.23
C ALA A 32 12.60 -30.71 18.72
N LEU A 33 12.12 -29.72 19.47
CA LEU A 33 12.43 -29.53 20.89
C LEU A 33 11.18 -29.65 21.77
N GLN A 34 10.52 -30.81 21.75
CA GLN A 34 9.73 -31.26 22.90
C GLN A 34 9.43 -32.76 22.85
N GLU A 35 10.07 -33.49 23.77
CA GLU A 35 9.55 -34.59 24.61
C GLU A 35 10.62 -35.66 24.83
N VAL A 36 11.34 -35.56 25.95
CA VAL A 36 11.83 -36.75 26.66
C VAL A 36 11.61 -36.53 28.16
N VAL A 37 10.56 -37.17 28.68
CA VAL A 37 10.39 -37.40 30.11
C VAL A 37 10.86 -38.83 30.41
N ALA A 38 11.88 -38.98 31.27
CA ALA A 38 12.10 -40.21 32.04
C ALA A 38 12.96 -39.96 33.30
N ASN A 39 12.64 -40.75 34.31
CA ASN A 39 12.89 -40.65 35.76
C ASN A 39 14.35 -40.94 36.24
N PRO A 40 14.64 -40.80 37.55
CA PRO A 40 15.99 -40.60 38.09
C PRO A 40 16.69 -41.90 38.49
N THR A 41 18.00 -42.02 38.23
CA THR A 41 18.90 -42.86 39.07
C THR A 41 20.37 -42.43 38.93
N SER A 42 20.98 -42.14 40.08
CA SER A 42 22.41 -42.18 40.48
C SER A 42 23.56 -41.93 39.48
N LEU A 43 24.30 -40.84 39.75
CA LEU A 43 25.77 -40.57 39.66
C LEU A 43 26.71 -41.69 39.11
N PRO A 44 27.76 -41.32 38.32
CA PRO A 44 28.89 -40.56 38.86
C PRO A 44 29.39 -39.37 38.03
N THR A 45 30.02 -38.45 38.76
CA THR A 45 30.69 -37.22 38.35
C THR A 45 31.68 -37.42 37.20
N LEU A 46 31.41 -36.76 36.07
CA LEU A 46 32.41 -36.43 35.06
C LEU A 46 32.56 -34.92 35.03
N THR A 47 33.69 -34.44 35.55
CA THR A 47 34.11 -33.05 35.47
C THR A 47 34.52 -32.76 34.02
N PHE A 48 33.57 -32.34 33.20
CA PHE A 48 33.88 -31.65 31.95
C PHE A 48 34.06 -30.17 32.26
N THR A 49 35.30 -29.70 32.23
CA THR A 49 35.60 -28.28 32.04
C THR A 49 34.95 -27.84 30.73
N ALA A 50 33.80 -27.17 30.85
CA ALA A 50 33.17 -26.51 29.72
C ALA A 50 34.16 -25.47 29.16
N PRO A 51 34.38 -25.42 27.84
CA PRO A 51 35.06 -24.28 27.25
C PRO A 51 34.25 -23.04 27.60
N THR A 52 34.92 -22.02 28.16
CA THR A 52 34.38 -20.69 28.35
C THR A 52 33.81 -20.24 27.00
N GLN A 53 32.49 -20.31 26.85
CA GLN A 53 31.82 -19.68 25.72
C GLN A 53 32.05 -18.18 25.91
N THR A 54 32.95 -17.62 25.11
CA THR A 54 32.97 -16.18 24.88
C THR A 54 31.58 -15.82 24.33
N PRO A 55 30.80 -14.97 25.01
CA PRO A 55 29.51 -14.57 24.47
C PRO A 55 29.77 -13.82 23.17
N ILE A 56 29.40 -14.44 22.04
CA ILE A 56 29.28 -13.71 20.78
C ILE A 56 28.14 -12.72 21.03
N PRO A 57 28.35 -11.40 20.91
CA PRO A 57 27.26 -10.46 21.05
C PRO A 57 26.27 -10.77 19.93
N THR A 58 25.15 -11.38 20.29
CA THR A 58 24.03 -11.61 19.38
C THR A 58 23.39 -10.24 19.22
N THR A 59 23.79 -9.51 18.18
CA THR A 59 23.11 -8.26 17.81
C THR A 59 21.63 -8.57 17.64
N SER A 60 20.76 -7.75 18.24
CA SER A 60 19.32 -7.93 18.09
C SER A 60 18.92 -7.81 16.62
N SER A 61 17.82 -8.46 16.22
CA SER A 61 17.33 -8.36 14.84
C SER A 61 17.08 -6.91 14.43
N LYS A 62 16.62 -6.05 15.36
CA LYS A 62 16.50 -4.59 15.13
C LYS A 62 17.86 -3.94 14.84
N GLU A 63 18.88 -4.20 15.65
CA GLU A 63 20.21 -3.61 15.42
C GLU A 63 20.80 -4.06 14.07
N HIS A 64 20.56 -5.31 13.69
CA HIS A 64 21.00 -5.81 12.38
C HIS A 64 20.32 -5.09 11.20
N VAL A 65 19.02 -4.81 11.30
CA VAL A 65 18.30 -4.03 10.27
C VAL A 65 18.78 -2.58 10.26
N PHE A 66 18.99 -1.97 11.43
CA PHE A 66 19.48 -0.60 11.52
C PHE A 66 20.89 -0.44 10.93
N GLU A 67 21.77 -1.42 11.14
CA GLU A 67 23.11 -1.40 10.57
C GLU A 67 23.08 -1.54 9.04
N GLN A 68 22.13 -2.29 8.48
CA GLN A 68 21.93 -2.32 7.01
C GLN A 68 21.50 -0.95 6.47
N ILE A 69 20.63 -0.24 7.18
CA ILE A 69 20.24 1.13 6.80
C ILE A 69 21.46 2.07 6.83
N ARG A 70 22.29 2.00 7.88
CA ARG A 70 23.54 2.77 7.96
C ARG A 70 24.49 2.45 6.82
N GLN A 71 24.65 1.17 6.49
CA GLN A 71 25.51 0.72 5.41
C GLN A 71 25.06 1.28 4.05
N LEU A 72 23.75 1.27 3.76
CA LEU A 72 23.19 1.88 2.55
C LEU A 72 23.45 3.39 2.50
N ALA A 73 23.31 4.09 3.63
CA ALA A 73 23.62 5.52 3.71
C ALA A 73 25.11 5.81 3.43
N VAL A 74 26.02 4.96 3.94
CA VAL A 74 27.47 5.06 3.69
C VAL A 74 27.79 4.81 2.21
N GLU A 75 27.18 3.82 1.57
CA GLU A 75 27.37 3.52 0.15
C GLU A 75 26.91 4.67 -0.73
N TYR A 76 25.75 5.25 -0.43
CA TYR A 76 25.25 6.43 -1.11
C TYR A 76 26.17 7.64 -0.90
N GLU A 77 26.64 7.87 0.33
CA GLU A 77 27.60 8.93 0.63
C GLU A 77 28.90 8.79 -0.16
N GLN A 78 29.42 7.57 -0.32
CA GLN A 78 30.59 7.32 -1.16
C GLN A 78 30.34 7.72 -2.62
N ALA A 79 29.15 7.43 -3.16
CA ALA A 79 28.76 7.87 -4.50
C ALA A 79 28.70 9.40 -4.60
N ILE A 80 28.10 10.08 -3.62
CA ILE A 80 28.06 11.55 -3.52
C ILE A 80 29.47 12.13 -3.56
N GLN A 81 30.38 11.64 -2.71
CA GLN A 81 31.75 12.14 -2.67
C GLN A 81 32.50 11.91 -3.99
N SER A 82 32.25 10.79 -4.67
CA SER A 82 32.89 10.48 -5.95
C SER A 82 32.46 11.41 -7.10
N GLU A 83 31.23 11.91 -7.03
CA GLU A 83 30.61 12.76 -8.04
C GLU A 83 30.76 14.26 -7.74
N LYS A 84 31.12 14.66 -6.50
CA LYS A 84 31.21 16.07 -6.05
C LYS A 84 32.08 16.99 -6.91
N LYS A 85 32.98 16.46 -7.73
CA LYS A 85 33.76 17.26 -8.69
C LYS A 85 32.93 17.79 -9.87
N ASN A 86 31.70 17.31 -10.04
CA ASN A 86 30.81 17.57 -11.18
C ASN A 86 29.58 18.42 -10.80
N GLY A 87 29.67 19.22 -9.73
CA GLY A 87 28.59 20.10 -9.30
C GLY A 87 29.07 21.50 -8.95
N GLU A 88 28.13 22.34 -8.55
CA GLU A 88 28.36 23.76 -8.28
C GLU A 88 27.80 24.16 -6.92
N TYR A 89 28.45 25.13 -6.27
CA TYR A 89 27.92 25.75 -5.07
C TYR A 89 26.95 26.87 -5.45
N SER A 90 25.83 26.92 -4.74
CA SER A 90 24.82 27.96 -4.84
C SER A 90 24.37 28.38 -3.44
N LYS A 91 23.50 29.39 -3.38
CA LYS A 91 22.84 29.83 -2.15
C LYS A 91 21.37 29.41 -2.18
N ASP A 92 20.91 28.78 -1.09
CA ASP A 92 19.47 28.58 -0.88
C ASP A 92 18.79 29.96 -0.85
N PRO A 93 17.79 30.22 -1.70
CA PRO A 93 17.17 31.54 -1.81
C PRO A 93 16.33 31.91 -0.58
N GLN A 94 15.91 30.95 0.23
CA GLN A 94 15.12 31.16 1.43
C GLN A 94 15.99 31.36 2.67
N THR A 95 17.03 30.55 2.83
CA THR A 95 17.86 30.56 4.06
C THR A 95 19.20 31.29 3.88
N GLY A 96 19.69 31.43 2.65
CA GLY A 96 21.01 31.99 2.35
C GLY A 96 22.18 31.04 2.66
N GLU A 97 21.88 29.78 3.00
CA GLU A 97 22.88 28.75 3.27
C GLU A 97 23.56 28.28 1.98
N ASP A 98 24.81 27.83 2.10
CA ASP A 98 25.50 27.20 0.96
C ASP A 98 24.89 25.83 0.67
N ILE A 99 24.45 25.64 -0.56
CA ILE A 99 23.98 24.35 -1.09
C ILE A 99 24.91 23.91 -2.21
N PHE A 100 25.04 22.60 -2.38
CA PHE A 100 25.76 22.01 -3.50
C PHE A 100 24.75 21.42 -4.48
N LEU A 101 24.90 21.62 -5.78
CA LEU A 101 23.98 21.05 -6.76
C LEU A 101 24.76 20.31 -7.84
N PHE A 102 24.43 19.04 -8.01
CA PHE A 102 24.96 18.24 -9.11
C PHE A 102 24.42 18.76 -10.45
N GLN A 103 25.22 18.63 -11.52
CA GLN A 103 24.84 19.09 -12.86
C GLN A 103 24.90 17.94 -13.87
N GLY A 104 24.09 18.05 -14.93
CA GLY A 104 24.09 17.14 -16.08
C GLY A 104 23.96 15.66 -15.67
N GLU A 105 24.79 14.80 -16.24
CA GLU A 105 24.75 13.36 -15.99
C GLU A 105 25.02 12.99 -14.52
N SER A 106 25.78 13.81 -13.79
CA SER A 106 26.07 13.56 -12.38
C SER A 106 24.80 13.67 -11.53
N TYR A 107 23.96 14.67 -11.83
CA TYR A 107 22.64 14.82 -11.20
C TYR A 107 21.77 13.59 -11.46
N SER A 108 21.64 13.17 -12.73
CA SER A 108 20.82 11.99 -13.09
C SER A 108 21.31 10.72 -12.39
N ARG A 109 22.63 10.49 -12.34
CA ARG A 109 23.20 9.32 -11.67
C ARG A 109 22.91 9.31 -10.18
N ILE A 110 23.11 10.43 -9.48
CA ILE A 110 22.86 10.49 -8.04
C ILE A 110 21.36 10.42 -7.76
N GLN A 111 20.50 11.03 -8.57
CA GLN A 111 19.05 10.93 -8.43
C GLN A 111 18.56 9.48 -8.54
N ASP A 112 19.05 8.71 -9.53
CA ASP A 112 18.73 7.29 -9.67
C ASP A 112 19.20 6.47 -8.46
N LEU A 113 20.35 6.84 -7.86
CA LEU A 113 20.86 6.19 -6.65
C LEU A 113 20.06 6.59 -5.41
N GLU A 114 19.64 7.85 -5.28
CA GLU A 114 18.78 8.33 -4.20
C GLU A 114 17.43 7.58 -4.24
N GLN A 115 16.84 7.40 -5.42
CA GLN A 115 15.60 6.64 -5.56
C GLN A 115 15.77 5.20 -5.05
N LYS A 116 16.81 4.49 -5.50
CA LYS A 116 17.10 3.11 -5.05
C LYS A 116 17.41 3.03 -3.56
N LEU A 117 18.11 4.03 -3.02
CA LEU A 117 18.37 4.15 -1.60
C LEU A 117 17.06 4.19 -0.81
N TRP A 118 16.12 5.06 -1.20
CA TRP A 118 14.84 5.18 -0.53
C TRP A 118 13.97 3.93 -0.67
N GLU A 119 13.95 3.29 -1.84
CA GLU A 119 13.26 2.00 -2.04
C GLU A 119 13.76 0.94 -1.03
N ASN A 120 15.08 0.80 -0.87
CA ASN A 120 15.68 -0.16 0.06
C ASN A 120 15.49 0.24 1.52
N ILE A 121 15.69 1.51 1.87
CA ILE A 121 15.51 2.02 3.23
C ILE A 121 14.06 1.86 3.66
N ASN A 122 13.08 2.14 2.80
CA ASN A 122 11.66 1.97 3.13
C ASN A 122 11.31 0.51 3.43
N GLN A 123 11.88 -0.44 2.68
CA GLN A 123 11.71 -1.87 2.96
C GLN A 123 12.32 -2.27 4.32
N LEU A 124 13.53 -1.80 4.61
CA LEU A 124 14.21 -2.07 5.88
C LEU A 124 13.50 -1.39 7.07
N ASN A 125 13.03 -0.16 6.91
CA ASN A 125 12.25 0.54 7.92
C ASN A 125 10.93 -0.18 8.19
N THR A 126 10.24 -0.67 7.15
CA THR A 126 9.02 -1.50 7.32
C THR A 126 9.32 -2.74 8.16
N LEU A 127 10.43 -3.43 7.88
CA LEU A 127 10.86 -4.58 8.67
C LEU A 127 11.22 -4.20 10.12
N TYR A 128 11.93 -3.08 10.31
CA TYR A 128 12.29 -2.58 11.63
C TYR A 128 11.04 -2.28 12.46
N VAL A 129 10.06 -1.56 11.89
CA VAL A 129 8.78 -1.24 12.51
C VAL A 129 8.04 -2.51 12.91
N GLN A 130 8.03 -3.54 12.05
CA GLN A 130 7.40 -4.81 12.38
C GLN A 130 8.08 -5.50 13.57
N ILE A 131 9.41 -5.58 13.59
CA ILE A 131 10.14 -6.17 14.72
C ILE A 131 9.88 -5.38 16.01
N TYR A 132 9.94 -4.05 15.94
CA TYR A 132 9.65 -3.16 17.06
C TYR A 132 8.25 -3.40 17.63
N ARG A 133 7.25 -3.51 16.76
CA ARG A 133 5.87 -3.80 17.13
C ARG A 133 5.71 -5.18 17.76
N ASP A 134 6.36 -6.21 17.21
CA ASP A 134 6.32 -7.57 17.73
C ASP A 134 6.96 -7.68 19.13
N GLU A 135 8.00 -6.88 19.40
CA GLU A 135 8.61 -6.76 20.72
C GLU A 135 7.69 -6.06 21.73
N LEU A 136 7.00 -5.00 21.32
CA LEU A 136 6.06 -4.27 22.16
C LEU A 136 4.84 -5.11 22.54
N LYS A 137 4.43 -6.07 21.69
CA LYS A 137 3.21 -6.86 21.84
C LYS A 137 2.01 -5.98 22.21
N PRO A 138 1.67 -4.97 21.39
CA PRO A 138 0.59 -4.06 21.70
C PRO A 138 -0.67 -4.86 21.97
N THR A 139 -1.33 -4.58 23.09
CA THR A 139 -2.60 -5.22 23.40
C THR A 139 -3.61 -4.88 22.31
N PRO A 140 -4.44 -5.85 21.88
CA PRO A 140 -5.57 -5.55 21.01
C PRO A 140 -6.38 -4.40 21.59
N PHE A 141 -6.80 -3.54 20.68
CA PHE A 141 -7.58 -2.37 20.98
C PHE A 141 -8.85 -2.72 21.78
N PRO A 142 -9.16 -1.98 22.87
CA PRO A 142 -10.37 -2.23 23.63
C PRO A 142 -11.58 -2.00 22.72
N THR A 143 -12.52 -2.93 22.63
CA THR A 143 -13.79 -2.64 21.96
C THR A 143 -14.58 -1.63 22.80
N GLN A 144 -14.94 -0.48 22.23
CA GLN A 144 -15.85 0.46 22.89
C GLN A 144 -17.30 0.00 22.78
N ASN A 145 -18.16 0.43 23.71
CA ASN A 145 -19.55 -0.03 23.74
C ASN A 145 -20.46 0.74 22.77
N SER A 146 -20.01 1.89 22.26
CA SER A 146 -20.76 2.72 21.30
C SER A 146 -19.88 3.40 20.25
N ALA A 147 -20.52 3.90 19.19
CA ALA A 147 -19.86 4.67 18.14
C ALA A 147 -19.33 6.02 18.68
N GLU A 148 -20.06 6.65 19.61
CA GLU A 148 -19.65 7.89 20.26
C GLU A 148 -18.40 7.69 21.12
N GLU A 149 -18.35 6.62 21.92
CA GLU A 149 -17.15 6.26 22.70
C GLU A 149 -15.97 5.94 21.79
N SER A 150 -16.22 5.22 20.68
CA SER A 150 -15.20 4.91 19.67
C SER A 150 -14.62 6.17 19.03
N LYS A 151 -15.45 7.17 18.75
CA LYS A 151 -15.04 8.47 18.21
C LYS A 151 -14.22 9.27 19.21
N LEU A 152 -14.69 9.40 20.46
CA LEU A 152 -13.95 10.11 21.51
C LEU A 152 -12.59 9.49 21.78
N TYR A 153 -12.49 8.16 21.75
CA TYR A 153 -11.22 7.47 21.90
C TYR A 153 -10.29 7.68 20.69
N TYR A 154 -10.83 7.66 19.48
CA TYR A 154 -10.06 8.02 18.28
C TYR A 154 -9.50 9.45 18.38
N ASP A 155 -10.33 10.42 18.75
CA ASP A 155 -9.91 11.81 18.92
C ASP A 155 -8.82 11.94 20.00
N LEU A 156 -8.90 11.15 21.08
CA LEU A 156 -7.85 11.07 22.10
C LEU A 156 -6.54 10.53 21.51
N LEU A 157 -6.58 9.41 20.77
CA LEU A 157 -5.38 8.84 20.14
C LEU A 157 -4.72 9.84 19.18
N VAL A 158 -5.52 10.51 18.35
CA VAL A 158 -5.04 11.54 17.43
C VAL A 158 -4.40 12.70 18.19
N SER A 159 -4.99 13.16 19.29
CA SER A 159 -4.42 14.27 20.08
C SER A 159 -3.07 13.94 20.73
N GLN A 160 -2.81 12.65 21.00
CA GLN A 160 -1.53 12.15 21.51
C GLN A 160 -0.46 11.96 20.43
N THR A 161 -0.77 12.10 19.14
CA THR A 161 0.20 11.85 18.05
C THR A 161 1.50 12.63 18.23
N ASN A 162 1.42 13.89 18.65
CA ASN A 162 2.62 14.70 18.90
C ASN A 162 3.54 14.07 19.95
N ASP A 163 3.00 13.48 21.01
CA ASP A 163 3.80 12.89 22.08
C ASP A 163 4.60 11.67 21.61
N TYR A 164 4.07 10.93 20.62
CA TYR A 164 4.73 9.76 20.05
C TYR A 164 5.63 10.09 18.87
N CYS A 165 5.27 11.11 18.08
CA CYS A 165 5.89 11.42 16.80
C CYS A 165 6.78 12.67 16.76
N ALA A 166 6.78 13.51 17.80
CA ALA A 166 7.57 14.74 17.79
C ALA A 166 9.06 14.50 17.49
N ASP A 167 9.66 13.45 18.05
CA ASP A 167 11.07 13.10 17.82
C ASP A 167 11.33 12.65 16.37
N ALA A 168 10.34 12.00 15.73
CA ALA A 168 10.43 11.55 14.35
C ALA A 168 10.21 12.71 13.35
N TRP A 169 9.39 13.70 13.71
CA TRP A 169 9.08 14.85 12.86
C TRP A 169 10.08 16.01 13.02
N ASN A 170 10.58 16.22 14.24
CA ASN A 170 11.51 17.29 14.58
C ASN A 170 12.87 16.70 14.96
N MET A 171 13.44 15.90 14.07
CA MET A 171 14.71 15.23 14.30
C MET A 171 15.84 16.25 14.52
N GLU A 172 16.24 16.42 15.77
CA GLU A 172 17.47 17.11 16.11
C GLU A 172 18.68 16.27 15.67
N VAL A 173 19.62 16.89 14.97
CA VAL A 173 20.86 16.22 14.56
C VAL A 173 21.72 15.94 15.81
N LYS A 174 21.83 14.67 16.17
CA LYS A 174 22.60 14.17 17.32
C LYS A 174 23.72 13.23 16.84
N PRO A 175 24.75 12.95 17.67
CA PRO A 175 25.73 11.93 17.33
C PRO A 175 25.05 10.58 17.03
N GLY A 176 25.30 10.04 15.84
CA GLY A 176 24.66 8.79 15.37
C GLY A 176 23.40 8.98 14.53
N THR A 177 22.90 10.21 14.36
CA THR A 177 21.85 10.51 13.38
C THR A 177 22.36 10.21 11.96
N ILE A 178 21.55 9.48 11.18
CA ILE A 178 21.85 9.21 9.77
C ILE A 178 21.46 10.44 8.96
N LEU A 179 22.42 10.97 8.21
CA LEU A 179 22.22 12.11 7.32
C LEU A 179 22.27 11.62 5.87
N ILE A 180 21.25 11.97 5.08
CA ILE A 180 21.16 11.63 3.66
C ILE A 180 21.21 12.91 2.83
N TYR A 181 22.05 12.93 1.81
CA TYR A 181 22.09 14.02 0.85
C TYR A 181 20.87 14.00 -0.07
N ARG A 182 20.07 15.07 -0.05
CA ARG A 182 18.90 15.23 -0.92
C ARG A 182 19.32 15.97 -2.19
N VAL A 183 19.21 15.32 -3.34
CA VAL A 183 19.79 15.86 -4.59
C VAL A 183 19.13 17.17 -4.99
N ASP A 184 17.82 17.26 -4.84
CA ASP A 184 17.04 18.44 -5.23
C ASP A 184 17.20 19.62 -4.26
N GLU A 185 17.60 19.35 -3.01
CA GLU A 185 17.81 20.39 -2.00
C GLU A 185 19.27 20.78 -1.84
N GLY A 186 20.18 19.97 -2.36
CA GLY A 186 21.61 20.24 -2.31
C GLY A 186 22.24 20.21 -0.91
N LYS A 187 21.59 19.54 0.03
CA LYS A 187 21.98 19.49 1.45
C LYS A 187 21.70 18.13 2.08
N TYR A 188 22.37 17.89 3.21
CA TYR A 188 22.13 16.71 4.04
C TYR A 188 20.96 16.96 4.98
N LEU A 189 20.01 16.03 5.00
CA LEU A 189 18.89 16.05 5.94
C LEU A 189 18.92 14.83 6.86
N PRO A 190 18.46 14.98 8.11
CA PRO A 190 18.26 13.83 8.99
C PRO A 190 17.20 12.90 8.41
N MET A 191 17.41 11.61 8.58
CA MET A 191 16.49 10.56 8.17
C MET A 191 15.92 9.83 9.38
N GLY A 192 14.60 9.62 9.36
CA GLY A 192 13.89 8.83 10.37
C GLY A 192 14.25 7.36 10.27
N ALA A 193 14.86 6.82 11.32
CA ALA A 193 15.12 5.40 11.49
C ALA A 193 15.32 5.07 12.98
N GLY A 194 15.24 3.78 13.32
CA GLY A 194 15.39 3.32 14.70
C GLY A 194 14.11 3.43 15.54
N ASP A 195 14.25 3.29 16.85
CA ASP A 195 13.13 3.15 17.78
C ASP A 195 12.18 4.37 17.81
N ASP A 196 12.68 5.62 17.70
CA ASP A 196 11.80 6.81 17.71
C ASP A 196 10.92 6.90 16.46
N TYR A 197 11.51 6.59 15.29
CA TYR A 197 10.76 6.47 14.04
C TYR A 197 9.76 5.31 14.11
N ALA A 198 10.21 4.15 14.58
CA ALA A 198 9.37 2.96 14.70
C ALA A 198 8.22 3.12 15.69
N ARG A 199 8.43 3.86 16.78
CA ARG A 199 7.40 4.25 17.74
C ARG A 199 6.31 5.08 17.07
N CYS A 200 6.69 6.11 16.31
CA CYS A 200 5.74 6.96 15.59
C CYS A 200 4.95 6.16 14.55
N GLU A 201 5.62 5.36 13.72
CA GLU A 201 4.96 4.52 12.70
C GLU A 201 4.02 3.48 13.33
N THR A 202 4.46 2.80 14.39
CA THR A 202 3.61 1.85 15.13
C THR A 202 2.39 2.54 15.71
N TYR A 203 2.55 3.75 16.26
CA TYR A 203 1.44 4.54 16.79
C TYR A 203 0.46 4.97 15.68
N GLY A 204 0.96 5.34 14.49
CA GLY A 204 0.15 5.62 13.31
C GLY A 204 -0.64 4.39 12.83
N GLN A 205 0.00 3.23 12.73
CA GLN A 205 -0.66 1.96 12.41
C GLN A 205 -1.75 1.63 13.41
N MET A 206 -1.47 1.87 14.69
CA MET A 206 -2.41 1.71 15.79
C MET A 206 -3.67 2.59 15.60
N ILE A 207 -3.49 3.88 15.30
CA ILE A 207 -4.62 4.78 14.99
C ILE A 207 -5.43 4.26 13.79
N GLU A 208 -4.77 3.83 12.72
CA GLU A 208 -5.45 3.34 11.52
C GLU A 208 -6.21 2.03 11.74
N GLU A 209 -5.66 1.10 12.53
CA GLU A 209 -6.35 -0.12 12.95
C GLU A 209 -7.61 0.20 13.76
N TRP A 210 -7.52 1.16 14.67
CA TRP A 210 -8.69 1.63 15.41
C TRP A 210 -9.75 2.23 14.49
N ARG A 211 -9.32 3.11 13.58
CA ARG A 211 -10.20 3.80 12.62
C ARG A 211 -10.92 2.81 11.71
N THR A 212 -10.25 1.73 11.29
CA THR A 212 -10.77 0.77 10.32
C THR A 212 -11.51 -0.41 10.96
N ALA A 213 -11.27 -0.74 12.24
CA ALA A 213 -11.91 -1.88 12.90
C ALA A 213 -13.45 -1.89 12.85
N PRO A 214 -14.18 -0.77 13.09
CA PRO A 214 -15.63 -0.75 12.98
C PRO A 214 -16.14 -1.01 11.55
N ILE A 215 -15.36 -0.60 10.54
CA ILE A 215 -15.65 -0.86 9.13
C ILE A 215 -15.48 -2.35 8.86
N LEU A 216 -14.32 -2.91 9.24
CA LEU A 216 -14.01 -4.33 9.04
C LEU A 216 -14.99 -5.27 9.75
N ALA A 217 -15.56 -4.86 10.88
CA ALA A 217 -16.58 -5.64 11.59
C ALA A 217 -17.88 -5.83 10.79
N LYS A 218 -18.17 -4.95 9.83
CA LYS A 218 -19.34 -5.05 8.93
C LYS A 218 -19.06 -5.86 7.66
N VAL A 219 -17.80 -6.15 7.36
CA VAL A 219 -17.37 -6.70 6.07
C VAL A 219 -17.59 -8.21 6.02
N ASN A 220 -18.25 -8.67 4.97
CA ASN A 220 -18.38 -10.10 4.65
C ASN A 220 -17.57 -10.43 3.41
N LYS A 221 -16.29 -10.76 3.61
CA LYS A 221 -15.31 -10.96 2.52
C LYS A 221 -15.76 -12.02 1.51
N ASP A 222 -16.36 -13.12 1.98
CA ASP A 222 -16.79 -14.20 1.10
C ASP A 222 -17.99 -13.78 0.24
N ALA A 223 -18.95 -13.06 0.83
CA ALA A 223 -20.10 -12.52 0.09
C ALA A 223 -19.67 -11.46 -0.93
N ASP A 224 -18.76 -10.56 -0.54
CA ASP A 224 -18.23 -9.52 -1.42
C ASP A 224 -17.51 -10.13 -2.62
N MET A 225 -16.60 -11.09 -2.39
CA MET A 225 -15.88 -11.78 -3.47
C MET A 225 -16.82 -12.56 -4.39
N ALA A 226 -17.85 -13.21 -3.84
CA ALA A 226 -18.87 -13.91 -4.63
C ALA A 226 -19.68 -12.94 -5.50
N MET A 227 -20.05 -11.79 -4.95
CA MET A 227 -20.73 -10.73 -5.68
C MET A 227 -19.85 -10.15 -6.79
N ILE A 228 -18.56 -9.86 -6.53
CA ILE A 228 -17.63 -9.39 -7.57
C ILE A 228 -17.52 -10.41 -8.70
N ARG A 229 -17.34 -11.71 -8.39
CA ARG A 229 -17.31 -12.79 -9.38
C ARG A 229 -18.57 -12.83 -10.24
N GLN A 230 -19.73 -12.67 -9.62
CA GLN A 230 -21.02 -12.62 -10.31
C GLN A 230 -21.10 -11.40 -11.24
N VAL A 231 -20.77 -10.20 -10.76
CA VAL A 231 -20.81 -8.96 -11.56
C VAL A 231 -19.85 -9.04 -12.75
N MET A 232 -18.66 -9.60 -12.53
CA MET A 232 -17.66 -9.78 -13.58
C MET A 232 -17.96 -10.94 -14.52
N GLY A 233 -18.96 -11.77 -14.23
CA GLY A 233 -19.28 -12.98 -15.00
C GLY A 233 -18.14 -14.00 -15.01
N ASN A 234 -17.30 -14.01 -13.97
CA ASN A 234 -16.14 -14.88 -13.86
C ASN A 234 -16.14 -15.56 -12.47
N PRO A 235 -16.70 -16.78 -12.34
CA PRO A 235 -16.77 -17.49 -11.06
C PRO A 235 -15.39 -17.87 -10.50
N ASP A 236 -14.40 -18.03 -11.37
CA ASP A 236 -13.04 -18.43 -11.01
C ASP A 236 -12.10 -17.23 -10.79
N LEU A 237 -12.64 -16.00 -10.74
CA LEU A 237 -11.84 -14.81 -10.50
C LEU A 237 -11.17 -14.91 -9.11
N GLU A 238 -9.84 -14.93 -9.13
CA GLU A 238 -9.03 -14.88 -7.91
C GLU A 238 -9.01 -13.45 -7.38
N LEU A 239 -9.46 -13.30 -6.13
CA LEU A 239 -9.59 -12.01 -5.47
C LEU A 239 -8.84 -12.05 -4.14
N THR A 240 -8.10 -10.98 -3.87
CA THR A 240 -7.40 -10.77 -2.60
C THR A 240 -7.95 -9.52 -1.94
N PHE A 241 -8.38 -9.63 -0.68
CA PHE A 241 -8.71 -8.46 0.14
C PHE A 241 -7.46 -7.61 0.36
N GLN A 242 -7.56 -6.31 0.09
CA GLN A 242 -6.46 -5.35 0.25
C GLN A 242 -6.62 -4.54 1.53
N SER A 243 -7.70 -3.77 1.64
CA SER A 243 -7.88 -2.82 2.75
C SER A 243 -9.33 -2.35 2.88
N ALA A 244 -9.60 -1.59 3.95
CA ALA A 244 -10.82 -0.80 4.12
C ALA A 244 -10.45 0.69 4.12
N SER A 245 -11.09 1.49 3.28
CA SER A 245 -10.79 2.92 3.12
C SER A 245 -12.05 3.72 2.81
N GLY A 246 -11.93 5.06 2.77
CA GLY A 246 -12.97 5.89 2.18
C GLY A 246 -13.08 5.67 0.66
N SER A 247 -14.25 5.96 0.10
CA SER A 247 -14.44 6.01 -1.36
C SER A 247 -14.07 7.38 -1.90
N ALA A 248 -13.09 7.44 -2.83
CA ALA A 248 -12.61 8.70 -3.40
C ALA A 248 -13.72 9.50 -4.10
N ASN A 249 -14.75 8.83 -4.63
CA ASN A 249 -15.85 9.45 -5.36
C ASN A 249 -17.15 9.54 -4.56
N ALA A 250 -17.16 9.06 -3.31
CA ALA A 250 -18.34 9.11 -2.44
C ALA A 250 -17.93 9.58 -1.05
N PRO A 251 -17.93 10.91 -0.82
CA PRO A 251 -17.54 11.51 0.45
C PRO A 251 -18.29 10.89 1.63
N GLY A 252 -17.56 10.60 2.71
CA GLY A 252 -18.14 10.01 3.93
C GLY A 252 -18.51 8.52 3.83
N ARG A 253 -18.42 7.90 2.64
CA ARG A 253 -18.71 6.48 2.45
C ARG A 253 -17.48 5.61 2.64
N SER A 254 -17.65 4.51 3.36
CA SER A 254 -16.61 3.51 3.58
C SER A 254 -16.73 2.38 2.56
N GLY A 255 -15.60 2.01 1.96
CA GLY A 255 -15.49 0.89 1.05
C GLY A 255 -14.40 -0.09 1.47
N VAL A 256 -14.51 -1.31 0.98
CA VAL A 256 -13.42 -2.29 1.02
C VAL A 256 -12.90 -2.55 -0.38
N ILE A 257 -11.59 -2.76 -0.48
CA ILE A 257 -10.88 -2.95 -1.73
C ILE A 257 -10.47 -4.40 -1.85
N TYR A 258 -10.82 -5.02 -2.97
CA TYR A 258 -10.30 -6.30 -3.41
C TYR A 258 -9.50 -6.09 -4.69
N SER A 259 -8.49 -6.92 -4.94
CA SER A 259 -7.77 -6.91 -6.21
C SER A 259 -7.70 -8.28 -6.85
N ASP A 260 -7.62 -8.31 -8.18
CA ASP A 260 -7.31 -9.53 -8.93
C ASP A 260 -5.82 -9.62 -9.31
N GLN A 261 -5.45 -10.71 -9.99
CA GLN A 261 -4.09 -10.95 -10.47
C GLN A 261 -3.62 -9.96 -11.56
N THR A 262 -4.54 -9.24 -12.19
CA THR A 262 -4.22 -8.23 -13.22
C THR A 262 -3.93 -6.85 -12.62
N GLY A 263 -4.15 -6.72 -11.30
CA GLY A 263 -4.07 -5.47 -10.56
C GLY A 263 -5.34 -4.63 -10.62
N ALA A 264 -6.44 -5.14 -11.19
CA ALA A 264 -7.72 -4.45 -11.13
C ALA A 264 -8.23 -4.42 -9.70
N GLN A 265 -8.81 -3.29 -9.28
CA GLN A 265 -9.34 -3.08 -7.95
C GLN A 265 -10.86 -2.95 -7.96
N TYR A 266 -11.49 -3.57 -6.97
CA TYR A 266 -12.94 -3.63 -6.81
C TYR A 266 -13.30 -3.02 -5.46
N TYR A 267 -14.11 -1.98 -5.50
CA TYR A 267 -14.56 -1.27 -4.31
C TYR A 267 -15.97 -1.71 -3.98
N VAL A 268 -16.18 -2.26 -2.78
CA VAL A 268 -17.50 -2.64 -2.27
C VAL A 268 -17.88 -1.69 -1.14
N ASP A 269 -19.02 -1.03 -1.26
CA ASP A 269 -19.55 -0.15 -0.20
C ASP A 269 -20.01 -0.99 0.99
N VAL A 270 -19.55 -0.60 2.18
CA VAL A 270 -19.69 -1.43 3.39
C VAL A 270 -21.12 -1.43 3.93
N ASP A 271 -21.88 -0.36 3.74
CA ASP A 271 -23.23 -0.26 4.28
C ASP A 271 -24.29 -0.88 3.35
N THR A 272 -24.06 -0.86 2.04
CA THR A 272 -24.98 -1.44 1.04
C THR A 272 -24.57 -2.83 0.56
N ALA A 273 -23.33 -3.26 0.81
CA ALA A 273 -22.72 -4.48 0.27
C ALA A 273 -22.79 -4.57 -1.27
N ARG A 274 -22.72 -3.41 -1.95
CA ARG A 274 -22.78 -3.29 -3.42
C ARG A 274 -21.42 -2.92 -3.98
N LEU A 275 -21.16 -3.37 -5.20
CA LEU A 275 -20.01 -2.90 -5.97
C LEU A 275 -20.18 -1.40 -6.27
N ALA A 276 -19.30 -0.59 -5.71
CA ALA A 276 -19.25 0.85 -5.91
C ALA A 276 -18.35 1.23 -7.10
N ALA A 277 -17.21 0.54 -7.27
CA ALA A 277 -16.30 0.83 -8.37
C ALA A 277 -15.47 -0.37 -8.84
N ILE A 278 -15.04 -0.30 -10.10
CA ILE A 278 -14.00 -1.12 -10.70
C ILE A 278 -12.95 -0.15 -11.25
N GLU A 279 -11.75 -0.20 -10.69
CA GLU A 279 -10.58 0.48 -11.20
C GLU A 279 -9.72 -0.51 -11.98
N PRO A 280 -9.37 -0.21 -13.25
CA PRO A 280 -8.63 -1.14 -14.08
C PRO A 280 -7.18 -1.21 -13.58
N GLY A 281 -6.57 -2.39 -13.66
CA GLY A 281 -5.14 -2.53 -13.36
C GLY A 281 -4.28 -1.70 -14.30
N LEU A 282 -3.06 -1.39 -13.86
CA LEU A 282 -2.07 -0.58 -14.63
C LEU A 282 -1.56 -1.26 -15.91
N SER A 283 -1.96 -2.52 -16.14
CA SER A 283 -1.66 -3.27 -17.35
C SER A 283 -2.33 -2.61 -18.55
N GLY A 284 -1.54 -2.26 -19.58
CA GLY A 284 -2.04 -1.62 -20.81
C GLY A 284 -3.25 -2.35 -21.41
N HIS A 285 -4.14 -1.58 -22.06
CA HIS A 285 -5.35 -2.14 -22.65
C HIS A 285 -5.02 -3.26 -23.65
N PRO A 286 -5.79 -4.35 -23.69
CA PRO A 286 -5.56 -5.40 -24.66
C PRO A 286 -5.72 -4.85 -26.08
N ASP A 287 -4.88 -5.31 -27.00
CA ASP A 287 -5.09 -5.09 -28.43
C ASP A 287 -6.36 -5.83 -28.84
N ILE A 288 -7.35 -5.09 -29.35
CA ILE A 288 -8.64 -5.65 -29.76
C ILE A 288 -8.64 -5.78 -31.28
N PRO A 289 -8.72 -7.01 -31.84
CA PRO A 289 -8.82 -7.21 -33.27
C PRO A 289 -10.05 -6.50 -33.85
N PRO A 290 -9.98 -5.96 -35.08
CA PRO A 290 -11.12 -5.33 -35.73
C PRO A 290 -12.36 -6.24 -35.83
N ALA A 291 -12.15 -7.56 -35.96
CA ALA A 291 -13.22 -8.55 -36.04
C ALA A 291 -14.01 -8.73 -34.72
N GLU A 292 -13.44 -8.33 -33.59
CA GLU A 292 -14.07 -8.37 -32.27
C GLU A 292 -14.68 -7.02 -31.88
N THR A 293 -14.44 -5.98 -32.67
CA THR A 293 -14.92 -4.62 -32.37
C THR A 293 -16.43 -4.54 -32.57
N LYS A 294 -17.12 -4.10 -31.52
CA LYS A 294 -18.55 -3.82 -31.51
C LYS A 294 -18.84 -2.39 -31.95
N THR A 295 -20.04 -2.20 -32.48
CA THR A 295 -20.59 -0.88 -32.79
C THR A 295 -20.90 -0.09 -31.51
N MET A 296 -21.01 1.23 -31.62
CA MET A 296 -21.39 2.08 -30.48
C MET A 296 -22.76 1.72 -29.91
N ASP A 297 -23.71 1.31 -30.75
CA ASP A 297 -25.04 0.92 -30.30
C ASP A 297 -25.00 -0.38 -29.47
N GLU A 298 -24.18 -1.35 -29.88
CA GLU A 298 -23.95 -2.57 -29.10
C GLU A 298 -23.25 -2.27 -27.77
N LEU A 299 -22.21 -1.43 -27.79
CA LEU A 299 -21.48 -1.04 -26.57
C LEU A 299 -22.40 -0.28 -25.59
N ARG A 300 -23.25 0.61 -26.11
CA ARG A 300 -24.29 1.31 -25.33
C ARG A 300 -25.27 0.33 -24.71
N GLY A 301 -25.74 -0.65 -25.48
CA GLY A 301 -26.64 -1.70 -24.98
C GLY A 301 -26.01 -2.51 -23.85
N ILE A 302 -24.74 -2.90 -23.99
CA ILE A 302 -23.96 -3.60 -22.96
C ILE A 302 -23.82 -2.73 -21.71
N ALA A 303 -23.40 -1.47 -21.86
CA ALA A 303 -23.20 -0.56 -20.74
C ALA A 303 -24.49 -0.31 -19.96
N ARG A 304 -25.61 -0.07 -20.67
CA ARG A 304 -26.91 0.17 -20.03
C ARG A 304 -27.44 -1.08 -19.34
N GLN A 305 -27.30 -2.26 -19.96
CA GLN A 305 -27.68 -3.53 -19.33
C GLN A 305 -26.87 -3.78 -18.05
N PHE A 306 -25.55 -3.57 -18.11
CA PHE A 306 -24.68 -3.70 -16.95
C PHE A 306 -25.07 -2.72 -15.84
N ALA A 307 -25.28 -1.45 -16.19
CA ALA A 307 -25.66 -0.41 -15.24
C ALA A 307 -27.01 -0.70 -14.57
N ALA A 308 -28.03 -1.08 -15.34
CA ALA A 308 -29.36 -1.40 -14.82
C ALA A 308 -29.39 -2.67 -13.95
N THR A 309 -28.47 -3.62 -14.21
CA THR A 309 -28.36 -4.83 -13.39
C THR A 309 -27.73 -4.54 -12.04
N ASN A 310 -26.79 -3.59 -11.98
CA ASN A 310 -25.97 -3.35 -10.79
C ASN A 310 -26.39 -2.13 -9.97
N SER A 311 -27.13 -1.18 -10.55
CA SER A 311 -27.66 -0.01 -9.86
C SER A 311 -29.20 0.01 -9.87
N PRO A 312 -29.87 -0.23 -8.74
CA PRO A 312 -31.32 -0.03 -8.63
C PRO A 312 -31.69 1.44 -8.84
N ARG A 313 -30.85 2.40 -8.40
CA ARG A 313 -31.16 3.83 -8.51
C ARG A 313 -31.07 4.37 -9.92
N LEU A 314 -30.35 3.71 -10.83
CA LEU A 314 -30.38 4.10 -12.23
C LEU A 314 -31.81 4.10 -12.76
N ALA A 315 -32.60 3.05 -12.49
CA ALA A 315 -33.97 2.95 -12.98
C ALA A 315 -34.89 4.00 -12.33
N GLU A 316 -34.67 4.30 -11.05
CA GLU A 316 -35.45 5.30 -10.31
C GLU A 316 -35.17 6.72 -10.80
N LEU A 317 -33.91 7.02 -11.11
CA LEU A 317 -33.46 8.37 -11.45
C LEU A 317 -33.31 8.60 -12.96
N GLU A 318 -33.54 7.60 -13.81
CA GLU A 318 -33.15 7.65 -15.23
C GLU A 318 -33.67 8.90 -15.96
N SER A 319 -34.91 9.32 -15.68
CA SER A 319 -35.52 10.50 -16.29
C SER A 319 -34.92 11.83 -15.83
N GLU A 320 -34.17 11.81 -14.73
CA GLU A 320 -33.55 12.98 -14.12
C GLU A 320 -32.06 13.08 -14.41
N LEU A 321 -31.43 12.00 -14.90
CA LEU A 321 -30.00 11.94 -15.14
C LEU A 321 -29.64 12.50 -16.52
N LEU A 322 -28.50 13.19 -16.58
CA LEU A 322 -27.87 13.57 -17.84
C LEU A 322 -27.07 12.38 -18.39
N TYR A 323 -27.38 11.96 -19.61
CA TYR A 323 -26.66 10.87 -20.28
C TYR A 323 -25.60 11.39 -21.25
N GLU A 324 -24.37 10.91 -21.12
CA GLU A 324 -23.24 11.23 -21.99
C GLU A 324 -22.47 9.96 -22.37
N GLU A 325 -21.93 9.94 -23.59
CA GLU A 325 -21.06 8.86 -24.05
C GLU A 325 -19.88 9.40 -24.87
N ASN A 326 -18.70 8.79 -24.71
CA ASN A 326 -17.50 9.18 -25.44
C ASN A 326 -16.52 8.01 -25.54
N CYS A 327 -15.65 7.99 -26.55
CA CYS A 327 -14.59 7.00 -26.68
C CYS A 327 -13.20 7.62 -26.76
N LYS A 328 -12.24 7.00 -26.07
CA LYS A 328 -10.82 7.32 -26.12
C LYS A 328 -10.05 6.05 -26.48
N GLY A 329 -9.64 5.93 -27.75
CA GLY A 329 -8.91 4.76 -28.25
C GLY A 329 -9.78 3.50 -28.32
N THR A 330 -9.40 2.46 -27.56
CA THR A 330 -10.13 1.18 -27.43
C THR A 330 -11.18 1.19 -26.33
N PHE A 331 -11.33 2.31 -25.62
CA PHE A 331 -12.18 2.45 -24.46
C PHE A 331 -13.33 3.40 -24.74
N CYS A 332 -14.55 3.03 -24.34
CA CYS A 332 -15.73 3.88 -24.42
C CYS A 332 -16.37 4.01 -23.04
N PHE A 333 -16.78 5.22 -22.69
CA PHE A 333 -17.40 5.57 -21.42
C PHE A 333 -18.86 5.94 -21.65
N PHE A 334 -19.73 5.45 -20.78
CA PHE A 334 -21.17 5.73 -20.76
C PHE A 334 -21.50 6.23 -19.36
N ARG A 335 -22.02 7.46 -19.25
CA ARG A 335 -22.19 8.15 -17.97
C ARG A 335 -23.60 8.68 -17.83
N TRP A 336 -24.19 8.45 -16.66
CA TRP A 336 -25.44 9.03 -16.20
C TRP A 336 -25.14 9.90 -14.99
N ASP A 337 -25.36 11.21 -15.10
CA ASP A 337 -24.84 12.21 -14.16
C ASP A 337 -25.99 13.05 -13.56
N TYR A 338 -25.94 13.28 -12.25
CA TYR A 338 -26.96 14.02 -11.51
C TYR A 338 -26.55 15.48 -11.17
N ARG A 339 -25.58 16.04 -11.90
CA ARG A 339 -25.12 17.43 -11.78
C ARG A 339 -26.11 18.51 -12.21
N ASN A 340 -27.29 18.13 -12.73
CA ASN A 340 -28.36 19.08 -13.08
C ASN A 340 -29.16 19.57 -11.86
N ARG A 341 -28.76 19.19 -10.64
CA ARG A 341 -29.27 19.69 -9.37
C ARG A 341 -28.30 20.69 -8.73
N ASP A 342 -28.79 21.48 -7.79
CA ASP A 342 -27.93 22.33 -6.94
C ASP A 342 -27.38 21.50 -5.78
N TRP A 343 -26.06 21.30 -5.79
CA TRP A 343 -25.32 20.55 -4.77
C TRP A 343 -24.58 21.47 -3.79
N THR A 344 -24.80 22.79 -3.88
CA THR A 344 -24.14 23.77 -3.01
C THR A 344 -24.47 23.49 -1.54
N GLY A 345 -23.44 23.43 -0.69
CA GLY A 345 -23.60 23.17 0.74
C GLY A 345 -23.76 21.68 1.09
N THR A 346 -23.58 20.77 0.13
CA THR A 346 -23.52 19.32 0.37
C THR A 346 -22.08 18.81 0.21
N ASP A 347 -21.80 17.62 0.75
CA ASP A 347 -20.51 16.94 0.53
C ASP A 347 -20.29 16.55 -0.94
N TRP A 348 -21.38 16.51 -1.74
CA TRP A 348 -21.38 16.17 -3.16
C TRP A 348 -21.14 17.38 -4.09
N MET A 349 -20.93 18.57 -3.53
CA MET A 349 -20.73 19.80 -4.32
C MET A 349 -19.58 19.68 -5.33
N MET A 350 -18.47 19.04 -4.94
CA MET A 350 -17.28 18.89 -5.78
C MET A 350 -17.42 17.74 -6.79
N MET A 351 -18.32 16.79 -6.52
CA MET A 351 -18.52 15.61 -7.35
C MET A 351 -19.97 15.15 -7.23
N PRO A 352 -20.90 15.75 -8.00
CA PRO A 352 -22.28 15.32 -8.02
C PRO A 352 -22.42 13.82 -8.28
N PRO A 353 -23.45 13.14 -7.73
CA PRO A 353 -23.64 11.71 -7.94
C PRO A 353 -23.74 11.33 -9.41
N PHE A 354 -23.15 10.20 -9.77
CA PHE A 354 -23.12 9.69 -11.13
C PHE A 354 -22.95 8.18 -11.17
N LEU A 355 -23.29 7.60 -12.31
CA LEU A 355 -22.93 6.24 -12.68
C LEU A 355 -22.16 6.31 -13.98
N GLN A 356 -20.99 5.66 -14.04
CA GLN A 356 -20.17 5.56 -15.23
C GLN A 356 -19.77 4.11 -15.47
N VAL A 357 -19.98 3.62 -16.69
CA VAL A 357 -19.52 2.32 -17.16
C VAL A 357 -18.49 2.53 -18.26
N GLY A 358 -17.32 1.94 -18.06
CA GLY A 358 -16.26 1.87 -19.05
C GLY A 358 -16.24 0.51 -19.74
N VAL A 359 -16.41 0.52 -21.07
CA VAL A 359 -16.48 -0.69 -21.89
C VAL A 359 -15.38 -0.65 -22.94
N LEU A 360 -14.63 -1.75 -23.06
CA LEU A 360 -13.70 -1.97 -24.16
C LEU A 360 -14.46 -2.18 -25.47
N LYS A 361 -13.83 -1.88 -26.61
CA LYS A 361 -14.46 -2.04 -27.93
C LYS A 361 -14.95 -3.45 -28.26
N ASN A 362 -14.49 -4.48 -27.57
CA ASN A 362 -15.01 -5.85 -27.70
C ASN A 362 -16.22 -6.15 -26.79
N GLY A 363 -16.68 -5.19 -26.00
CA GLY A 363 -17.82 -5.31 -25.10
C GLY A 363 -17.48 -5.73 -23.67
N ARG A 364 -16.20 -5.90 -23.33
CA ARG A 364 -15.80 -6.22 -21.94
C ARG A 364 -15.93 -4.98 -21.04
N ILE A 365 -16.51 -5.15 -19.86
CA ILE A 365 -16.50 -4.13 -18.81
C ILE A 365 -15.08 -4.02 -18.27
N ALA A 366 -14.58 -2.79 -18.17
CA ALA A 366 -13.23 -2.52 -17.71
C ALA A 366 -13.15 -1.48 -16.60
N THR A 367 -14.06 -0.51 -16.57
CA THR A 367 -14.24 0.36 -15.39
C THR A 367 -15.71 0.47 -15.03
N TYR A 368 -15.97 0.75 -13.77
CA TYR A 368 -17.30 1.04 -13.26
C TYR A 368 -17.15 2.00 -12.09
N ASN A 369 -18.08 2.94 -11.96
CA ASN A 369 -18.14 3.83 -10.80
C ASN A 369 -19.59 4.22 -10.62
N ASN A 370 -20.15 3.93 -9.46
CA ASN A 370 -21.55 4.15 -9.16
C ASN A 370 -21.68 4.79 -7.80
N THR A 371 -21.79 6.12 -7.82
CA THR A 371 -22.06 6.92 -6.64
C THR A 371 -23.55 7.22 -6.50
N LEU A 372 -24.37 6.91 -7.52
CA LEU A 372 -25.82 7.03 -7.43
C LEU A 372 -26.36 6.22 -6.26
N ASP A 373 -25.92 4.98 -6.07
CA ASP A 373 -26.39 4.13 -4.98
C ASP A 373 -25.89 4.54 -3.59
N LEU A 374 -25.05 5.57 -3.49
CA LEU A 374 -24.30 5.91 -2.26
C LEU A 374 -24.68 7.25 -1.63
N PHE A 375 -25.48 8.07 -2.32
CA PHE A 375 -25.97 9.34 -1.78
C PHE A 375 -27.41 9.22 -1.27
N GLU A 376 -27.80 10.02 -0.29
CA GLU A 376 -29.17 10.08 0.24
C GLU A 376 -29.92 11.31 -0.25
#